data_AF-A0A7H4N559-F1
#
_entry.id   AF-A0A7H4N559-F1
#
_cell.length_a   1.000
_cell.length_b   1.000
_cell.length_c   1.000
_cell.angle_alpha   90.00
_cell.angle_beta   90.00
_cell.angle_gamma   90.00
#
_symmetry.space_group_name_H-M   'P 1'
#
loop_
_entity.id
_entity.type
_entity.pdbx_description
1 polymer ?
#
loop_
_entity_poly.entity_id
_entity_poly.type
_entity_poly.pdbx_seq_one_letter_code
_entity_poly.pdbx_strand_id
1 'polypeptide(L)' 'MRTKGDQAASDNLYRGTTPLSARDIAEQMFYIATLPDHMNINRVEVMPVRQAWQPFAIDRD' A
#
# COMPACT_ATOMS: atom_id res chain seq x y z
N MET A 1 1.54 -7.16 -4.91
CA MET A 1 1.42 -8.04 -6.08
C MET A 1 0.17 -7.61 -6.84
N ARG A 2 0.21 -7.43 -8.16
CA ARG A 2 -1.00 -7.05 -8.93
C ARG A 2 -1.71 -8.32 -9.38
N THR A 3 -2.85 -8.65 -8.78
CA THR A 3 -3.63 -9.87 -9.10
C THR A 3 -4.46 -9.74 -10.38
N LYS A 4 -4.29 -8.66 -11.16
CA LYS A 4 -4.98 -8.38 -12.42
C LYS A 4 -6.52 -8.42 -12.33
N GLY A 5 -7.07 -8.10 -11.17
CA GLY A 5 -8.53 -8.11 -10.94
C GLY A 5 -9.09 -9.47 -10.52
N ASP A 6 -8.24 -10.48 -10.32
CA ASP A 6 -8.65 -11.74 -9.68
C ASP A 6 -8.86 -11.52 -8.18
N GLN A 7 -10.13 -11.56 -7.78
CA GLN A 7 -10.56 -11.38 -6.40
C GLN A 7 -10.11 -12.53 -5.51
N ALA A 8 -10.24 -13.78 -5.96
CA ALA A 8 -9.86 -14.94 -5.16
C ALA A 8 -8.35 -14.98 -4.89
N ALA A 9 -7.53 -14.66 -5.89
CA ALA A 9 -6.10 -14.51 -5.72
C ALA A 9 -5.74 -13.38 -4.74
N SER A 10 -6.46 -12.25 -4.79
CA SER A 10 -6.29 -11.13 -3.86
C SER A 10 -6.64 -11.52 -2.43
N ASP A 11 -7.81 -12.14 -2.23
CA ASP A 11 -8.28 -12.60 -0.92
C ASP A 11 -7.33 -13.62 -0.30
N ASN A 12 -6.79 -14.51 -1.13
CA ASN A 12 -5.80 -15.49 -0.70
C ASN A 12 -4.48 -14.83 -0.30
N LEU A 13 -4.00 -13.83 -1.05
CA LEU A 13 -2.76 -13.11 -0.78
C LEU A 13 -2.84 -12.29 0.51
N TYR A 14 -3.98 -11.62 0.74
CA TYR A 14 -4.18 -10.74 1.89
C TYR A 14 -4.86 -11.43 3.08
N ARG A 15 -5.03 -12.76 3.03
CA ARG A 15 -5.70 -13.52 4.08
C ARG A 15 -5.00 -13.32 5.43
N GLY A 16 -5.79 -13.04 6.46
CA GLY A 16 -5.28 -12.87 7.82
C GLY A 16 -4.56 -11.54 8.08
N THR A 17 -4.47 -10.63 7.10
CA THR A 17 -3.97 -9.26 7.30
C THR A 17 -5.05 -8.20 7.01
N THR A 18 -4.73 -6.94 7.27
CA THR A 18 -5.58 -5.79 6.95
C THR A 18 -4.79 -4.90 5.98
N PRO A 19 -4.92 -5.11 4.65
CA PRO A 19 -4.20 -4.32 3.66
C PRO A 19 -4.83 -2.94 3.47
N LEU A 20 -4.12 -2.04 2.79
CA LEU A 20 -4.74 -0.82 2.26
C LEU A 20 -5.78 -1.20 1.20
N SER A 21 -6.95 -0.58 1.29
CA SER A 21 -8.02 -0.70 0.31
C SER A 21 -7.82 0.29 -0.84
N ALA A 22 -8.57 0.08 -1.93
CA ALA A 22 -8.62 1.04 -3.03
C ALA A 22 -9.13 2.42 -2.57
N ARG A 23 -10.05 2.43 -1.59
CA ARG A 23 -10.61 3.66 -1.03
C ARG A 23 -9.56 4.46 -0.25
N ASP A 24 -8.72 3.79 0.54
CA ASP A 24 -7.67 4.46 1.31
C ASP A 24 -6.73 5.25 0.38
N ILE A 25 -6.34 4.66 -0.75
CA ILE A 25 -5.50 5.33 -1.76
C ILE A 25 -6.25 6.48 -2.45
N ALA A 26 -7.52 6.30 -2.79
CA ALA A 26 -8.32 7.36 -3.40
C ALA A 26 -8.47 8.58 -2.47
N GLU A 27 -8.64 8.36 -1.17
CA GLU A 27 -8.70 9.43 -0.17
C GLU A 27 -7.35 10.15 -0.04
N GLN A 28 -6.22 9.43 -0.11
CA GLN A 28 -4.89 10.07 -0.15
C GLN A 28 -4.71 10.91 -1.42
N MET A 29 -5.13 10.41 -2.59
CA MET A 29 -5.05 11.16 -3.85
C MET A 29 -5.87 12.46 -3.76
N PHE A 30 -7.08 12.38 -3.22
CA PHE A 30 -7.94 13.55 -3.03
C PHE A 30 -7.32 14.56 -2.06
N TYR A 31 -6.77 14.10 -0.94
CA TYR A 31 -6.07 14.96 0.01
C TYR A 31 -4.92 15.72 -0.66
N ILE A 32 -4.05 15.01 -1.38
CA ILE A 32 -2.90 15.62 -2.06
C ILE A 32 -3.38 16.63 -3.11
N ALA A 33 -4.43 16.31 -3.87
CA ALA A 33 -4.96 17.18 -4.92
C ALA A 33 -5.69 18.43 -4.41
N THR A 34 -6.05 18.48 -3.12
CA THR A 34 -6.82 19.58 -2.51
C THR A 34 -6.00 20.44 -1.56
N LEU A 35 -4.68 20.25 -1.53
CA LEU A 35 -3.77 21.09 -0.77
C LEU A 35 -3.78 22.54 -1.28
N PRO A 36 -3.42 23.53 -0.42
CA PRO A 36 -3.21 24.90 -0.84
C PRO A 36 -2.20 25.01 -2.00
N ASP A 37 -2.43 25.95 -2.93
CA ASP A 37 -1.66 26.10 -4.17
C ASP A 37 -0.13 26.23 -4.00
N HIS A 38 0.33 26.67 -2.83
CA HIS A 38 1.75 26.85 -2.52
C HIS A 38 2.41 25.59 -1.92
N MET A 39 1.65 24.51 -1.75
CA MET A 39 2.14 23.24 -1.19
C MET A 39 2.33 22.21 -2.29
N ASN A 40 3.44 21.47 -2.20
CA ASN A 40 3.72 20.36 -3.10
C ASN A 40 4.28 19.17 -2.31
N ILE A 41 3.67 17.99 -2.47
CA ILE A 41 4.19 16.74 -1.92
C ILE A 41 5.02 16.05 -3.00
N ASN A 42 6.34 15.98 -2.79
CA ASN A 42 7.26 15.33 -3.74
C ASN A 42 7.08 13.81 -3.79
N ARG A 43 6.87 13.19 -2.62
CA ARG A 43 6.67 11.74 -2.49
C ARG A 43 5.97 11.43 -1.17
N VAL A 44 5.03 10.51 -1.22
CA VAL A 44 4.44 9.87 -0.04
C VAL A 44 4.55 8.36 -0.21
N GLU A 45 4.97 7.66 0.84
CA GLU A 45 5.00 6.22 0.91
C GLU A 45 4.12 5.77 2.07
N VAL A 46 3.08 5.01 1.77
CA VAL A 46 2.08 4.56 2.72
C VAL A 46 2.02 3.03 2.71
N MET A 47 1.98 2.45 3.90
CA MET A 47 1.88 1.01 4.11
C MET A 47 0.79 0.74 5.15
N PRO A 48 0.09 -0.41 5.11
CA PRO A 48 -0.74 -0.82 6.23
C PRO A 48 0.16 -1.03 7.46
N VAL A 49 -0.31 -0.65 8.65
CA VAL A 49 0.48 -0.77 9.90
C VAL A 49 0.99 -2.19 10.18
N ARG A 50 0.32 -3.19 9.60
CA ARG A 50 0.68 -4.61 9.71
C ARG A 50 1.83 -5.03 8.76
N GLN A 51 2.36 -4.11 7.95
CA GLN A 51 3.48 -4.33 7.04
C GLN A 51 4.71 -3.53 7.51
N ALA A 52 5.87 -4.20 7.54
CA ALA A 52 7.16 -3.61 7.89
C ALA A 52 8.29 -4.31 7.13
N TRP A 53 9.50 -3.78 7.24
CA TRP A 53 10.69 -4.37 6.61
C TRP A 53 11.16 -5.65 7.33
N GLN A 54 11.61 -6.63 6.56
CA GLN A 54 12.27 -7.82 7.07
C GLN A 54 13.81 -7.64 7.02
N PRO A 55 14.58 -8.39 7.84
CA PRO A 55 16.03 -8.48 7.70
C PRO A 55 16.44 -9.02 6.33
N PHE A 56 17.72 -8.84 5.96
CA PHE A 56 18.27 -9.45 4.76
C PHE A 56 18.12 -10.98 4.82
N ALA A 57 17.71 -11.58 3.71
CA ALA A 57 17.73 -13.03 3.56
C ALA A 57 19.18 -13.51 3.54
N ILE A 58 19.47 -14.56 4.32
CA ILE A 58 20.78 -15.22 4.36
C ILE A 58 20.57 -16.65 3.90
N ASP A 59 21.11 -16.98 2.73
CA ASP A 59 21.16 -18.36 2.23
C ASP A 59 22.13 -19.19 3.07
N ARG A 60 21.76 -20.43 3.37
CA ARG A 60 22.56 -21.38 4.15
C ARG A 60 22.44 -22.75 3.50
N ASP A 61 23.56 -23.45 3.41
CA ASP A 61 23.71 -24.79 2.86
C ASP A 61 23.14 -25.90 3.79
#